data_AF-A0A953NZR8-F1
#
_entry.id   AF-A0A953NZR8-F1
#
_cell.length_a   1.000
_cell.length_b   1.000
_cell.length_c   1.000
_cell.angle_alpha   90.00
_cell.angle_beta   90.00
_cell.angle_gamma   90.00
#
_symmetry.space_group_name_H-M   'P 1'
#
loop_
_entity.id
_entity.type
_entity.pdbx_description
1 polymer ?
#
loop_
_entity_poly.entity_id
_entity_poly.type
_entity_poly.pdbx_seq_one_letter_code
_entity_poly.pdbx_strand_id
1 'polypeptide(L)'
;MSSIKVPPLGESITEATVARWVKNEGDIVAPGETIVELETDKITVEVPSVAGGVLTKRHYSEGDTVHVDDVLAELDESARRGEVRAGPAARRLAAESDIDLTTVTGTGRGGVVSKP
;
A
#
# COMPACT_ATOMS: atom_id res chain seq x y z
N MET A 1 -10.27 -0.86 1.79
CA MET A 1 -9.83 0.50 1.44
C MET A 1 -9.99 1.35 2.68
N SER A 2 -8.87 1.77 3.25
CA SER A 2 -8.79 2.72 4.36
C SER A 2 -8.54 4.09 3.77
N SER A 3 -9.42 5.05 4.04
CA SER A 3 -9.22 6.44 3.63
C SER A 3 -8.43 7.16 4.73
N ILE A 4 -7.30 7.77 4.37
CA ILE A 4 -6.51 8.59 5.29
C ILE A 4 -7.04 10.01 5.19
N LYS A 5 -7.61 10.48 6.30
CA LYS A 5 -8.13 11.84 6.40
C LYS A 5 -7.21 12.74 7.20
N VAL A 6 -7.30 14.05 6.96
CA VAL A 6 -6.61 15.05 7.76
C VAL A 6 -7.08 14.97 9.21
N PRO A 7 -6.19 14.72 10.20
CA PRO A 7 -6.56 14.76 11.60
C PRO A 7 -6.90 16.20 12.02
N PRO A 8 -7.68 16.40 13.10
CA PRO A 8 -7.97 17.74 13.59
C PRO A 8 -6.68 18.44 14.02
N LEU A 9 -6.35 19.54 13.34
CA LEU A 9 -5.10 20.29 13.50
C LEU A 9 -5.13 21.25 14.71
N GLY A 10 -6.28 21.38 15.37
CA GLY A 10 -6.51 22.19 16.56
C GLY A 10 -7.96 22.67 16.65
N GLU A 11 -8.36 23.25 17.79
CA GLU A 11 -9.74 23.76 18.02
C GLU A 11 -10.16 24.89 17.05
N SER A 12 -9.20 25.55 16.38
CA SER A 12 -9.44 26.71 15.51
C SER A 12 -8.74 26.62 14.14
N ILE A 13 -8.14 25.49 13.77
CA ILE A 13 -7.39 25.34 12.51
C ILE A 13 -8.13 24.34 11.61
N THR A 14 -8.78 24.86 10.57
CA THR A 14 -9.64 24.09 9.66
C THR A 14 -8.99 23.73 8.33
N GLU A 15 -7.80 24.26 8.04
CA GLU A 15 -7.08 24.10 6.78
C GLU A 15 -5.58 23.86 7.00
N ALA A 16 -4.98 23.04 6.14
CA ALA A 16 -3.55 22.80 6.06
C ALA A 16 -3.09 22.77 4.60
N THR A 17 -1.80 23.02 4.38
CA THR A 17 -1.17 22.83 3.08
C THR A 17 -0.30 21.59 3.12
N VAL A 18 -0.31 20.79 2.05
CA VAL A 18 0.57 19.62 1.94
C VAL A 18 2.01 20.12 1.78
N ALA A 19 2.85 19.94 2.79
CA ALA A 19 4.25 20.36 2.73
C ALA A 19 5.05 19.40 1.85
N ARG A 20 4.96 18.10 2.17
CA ARG A 20 5.75 17.06 1.51
C ARG A 20 5.11 15.68 1.64
N TRP A 21 5.19 14.89 0.58
CA TRP A 21 4.85 13.47 0.64
C TRP A 21 6.08 12.61 0.97
N VAL A 22 5.98 11.83 2.04
CA VAL A 22 6.99 10.81 2.39
C VAL A 22 6.73 9.53 1.59
N LYS A 23 5.46 9.25 1.29
CA LYS A 23 5.01 8.04 0.59
C LYS A 23 4.33 8.37 -0.73
N ASN A 24 4.55 7.49 -1.71
CA ASN A 24 4.03 7.61 -3.07
C ASN A 24 2.99 6.55 -3.38
N GLU A 25 2.21 6.77 -4.43
CA GLU A 25 1.23 5.80 -4.93
C GLU A 25 1.94 4.50 -5.33
N GLY A 26 1.45 3.38 -4.79
CA GLY A 26 2.04 2.05 -4.92
C GLY A 26 3.04 1.70 -3.81
N ASP A 27 3.40 2.62 -2.91
CA ASP A 27 4.34 2.33 -1.83
C ASP A 27 3.67 1.60 -0.65
N ILE A 28 4.44 0.74 0.01
CA ILE A 28 3.99 0.00 1.19
C ILE A 28 4.19 0.88 2.42
N VAL A 29 3.12 1.08 3.19
CA VAL A 29 3.15 1.82 4.45
C VAL A 29 2.78 0.91 5.61
N ALA A 30 3.44 1.12 6.74
CA ALA A 30 3.14 0.42 7.99
C ALA A 30 2.14 1.21 8.86
N PRO A 31 1.38 0.54 9.75
CA PRO A 31 0.56 1.27 10.72
C PRO A 31 1.47 2.10 11.64
N GLY A 32 1.13 3.36 11.84
CA GLY A 32 1.94 4.34 12.58
C GLY A 32 3.05 5.00 11.77
N GLU A 33 3.21 4.67 10.48
CA GLU A 33 4.22 5.29 9.62
C GLU A 33 3.70 6.60 9.01
N THR A 34 4.54 7.65 8.99
CA THR A 34 4.20 8.95 8.41
C THR A 34 4.07 8.85 6.89
N ILE A 35 2.91 9.22 6.36
CA ILE A 35 2.62 9.17 4.92
C ILE A 35 2.88 10.54 4.27
N VAL A 36 2.46 11.60 4.95
CA VAL A 36 2.47 12.97 4.46
C VAL A 36 2.68 13.94 5.61
N GLU A 37 3.40 15.02 5.31
CA GLU A 37 3.65 16.15 6.19
C GLU A 37 2.75 17.31 5.75
N LEU A 38 1.93 17.79 6.65
CA LEU A 38 1.07 18.95 6.46
C LEU A 38 1.69 20.15 7.16
N GLU A 39 1.76 21.30 6.49
CA GLU A 39 2.18 22.56 7.07
C GLU A 39 0.96 23.47 7.29
N THR A 40 0.87 24.02 8.49
CA THR A 40 -0.09 25.05 8.88
C THR A 40 0.67 26.33 9.21
N ASP A 41 -0.04 27.46 9.35
CA ASP A 41 0.52 28.81 9.61
C ASP A 41 1.66 28.86 10.65
N LYS A 42 1.61 27.99 11.67
CA LYS A 42 2.63 27.98 12.75
C LYS A 42 3.28 26.64 13.03
N ILE A 43 2.76 25.53 12.50
CA ILE A 43 3.16 24.19 12.92
C ILE A 43 3.09 23.22 11.74
N THR A 44 4.08 22.33 11.64
CA THR A 44 4.04 21.18 10.75
C THR A 44 3.41 19.99 11.50
N VAL A 45 2.37 19.40 10.92
CA VAL A 45 1.66 18.23 11.45
C VAL A 45 1.92 17.04 10.55
N GLU A 46 2.42 15.96 11.14
CA GLU A 46 2.63 14.70 10.45
C GLU A 46 1.36 13.84 10.51
N VAL A 47 0.94 13.27 9.38
CA VAL A 47 -0.21 12.37 9.34
C VAL A 47 0.29 10.91 9.34
N PRO A 48 0.19 10.20 10.48
CA PRO A 48 0.54 8.79 10.55
C PRO A 48 -0.57 7.94 9.91
N SER A 49 -0.17 6.81 9.31
CA SER A 49 -1.12 5.82 8.82
C SER A 49 -1.83 5.13 9.98
N VAL A 50 -3.16 5.06 9.96
CA VAL A 50 -3.95 4.28 10.94
C VAL A 50 -3.80 2.77 10.69
N ALA A 51 -3.55 2.38 9.44
CA ALA A 51 -3.46 0.98 9.02
C ALA A 51 -2.24 0.72 8.13
N GLY A 52 -1.79 -0.53 8.08
CA GLY A 52 -0.71 -0.94 7.18
C GLY A 52 -1.25 -1.45 5.85
N GLY A 53 -0.70 -1.00 4.73
CA GLY A 53 -1.16 -1.40 3.39
C GLY A 53 -0.35 -0.77 2.28
N VAL A 54 -0.93 -0.70 1.08
CA VAL A 54 -0.34 -0.03 -0.09
C VAL A 54 -1.10 1.25 -0.39
N LEU A 55 -0.39 2.37 -0.55
CA LEU A 55 -1.01 3.64 -0.95
C LEU A 55 -1.58 3.48 -2.36
N THR A 56 -2.91 3.51 -2.50
CA THR A 56 -3.57 3.18 -3.77
C THR A 56 -3.71 4.41 -4.64
N LYS A 57 -3.97 5.57 -4.03
CA LYS A 57 -4.20 6.83 -4.73
C LYS A 57 -3.98 8.04 -3.83
N ARG A 58 -3.40 9.11 -4.37
CA ARG A 58 -3.33 10.42 -3.71
C ARG A 58 -4.25 11.42 -4.40
N HIS A 59 -5.03 12.15 -3.63
CA HIS A 59 -5.94 13.17 -4.17
C HIS A 59 -5.29 14.56 -4.22
N TYR A 60 -4.24 14.78 -3.43
CA TYR A 60 -3.58 16.07 -3.27
C TYR A 60 -2.08 15.97 -3.55
N SER A 61 -1.52 17.04 -4.12
CA SER A 61 -0.08 17.16 -4.40
C SER A 61 0.62 18.05 -3.39
N GLU A 62 1.96 18.07 -3.43
CA GLU A 62 2.76 19.01 -2.61
C GLU A 62 2.39 20.46 -2.96
N GLY A 63 2.07 21.25 -1.95
CA GLY A 63 1.60 22.63 -2.07
C GLY A 63 0.08 22.79 -2.19
N ASP A 64 -0.70 21.72 -2.18
CA ASP A 64 -2.16 21.78 -2.26
C ASP A 64 -2.80 22.00 -0.88
N THR A 65 -3.95 22.68 -0.85
CA THR A 65 -4.65 23.05 0.40
C THR A 65 -5.78 22.05 0.70
N VAL A 66 -5.74 21.47 1.89
CA VAL A 66 -6.65 20.44 2.38
C VAL A 66 -7.40 20.92 3.61
N HIS A 67 -8.61 20.42 3.81
CA HIS A 67 -9.45 20.76 4.97
C HIS A 67 -9.46 19.63 5.99
N VAL A 68 -9.83 19.93 7.24
CA VAL A 68 -10.07 18.88 8.25
C VAL A 68 -11.16 17.93 7.76
N ASP A 69 -10.99 16.63 8.05
CA ASP A 69 -11.82 15.52 7.54
C ASP A 69 -11.75 15.26 6.03
N ASP A 70 -10.96 16.01 5.26
CA ASP A 70 -10.76 15.74 3.83
C ASP A 70 -9.87 14.51 3.61
N VAL A 71 -10.11 13.80 2.49
CA VAL A 71 -9.45 12.53 2.16
C VAL A 71 -8.17 12.82 1.40
N LEU A 72 -7.03 12.69 2.09
CA LEU A 72 -5.70 12.92 1.51
C LEU A 72 -5.33 11.83 0.50
N ALA A 73 -5.52 10.58 0.92
CA ALA A 73 -5.15 9.42 0.15
C ALA A 73 -5.98 8.19 0.55
N GLU A 74 -6.03 7.23 -0.36
CA GLU A 74 -6.61 5.92 -0.13
C GLU A 74 -5.51 4.88 0.03
N LEU A 75 -5.72 3.97 0.98
CA LEU A 75 -4.82 2.90 1.32
C LEU A 75 -5.53 1.56 1.22
N ASP A 76 -4.88 0.59 0.61
CA ASP A 76 -5.41 -0.77 0.52
C ASP A 76 -4.73 -1.67 1.55
N GLU A 77 -5.48 -1.99 2.61
CA GLU A 77 -5.07 -2.91 3.68
C GLU A 77 -5.08 -4.38 3.21
N SER A 78 -5.86 -4.67 2.16
CA SER A 78 -6.04 -6.04 1.63
C SER A 78 -4.80 -6.51 0.87
N ALA A 79 -3.99 -5.59 0.31
CA ALA A 79 -2.70 -5.88 -0.28
C ALA A 79 -1.76 -6.65 0.68
N ARG A 80 -1.92 -6.48 2.00
CA ARG A 80 -1.13 -7.22 3.00
C ARG A 80 -1.67 -8.62 3.31
N ARG A 81 -2.90 -8.93 2.90
CA ARG A 81 -3.60 -10.18 3.24
C ARG A 81 -3.79 -11.13 2.05
N GLY A 82 -3.14 -10.85 0.91
CA GLY A 82 -3.31 -11.65 -0.32
C GLY A 82 -2.11 -11.76 -1.25
N GLU A 83 -0.94 -11.19 -0.95
CA GLU A 83 0.22 -11.39 -1.83
C GLU A 83 1.49 -11.67 -1.02
N VAL A 84 1.85 -12.95 -0.98
CA VAL A 84 3.20 -13.38 -0.66
C VAL A 84 4.15 -12.66 -1.62
N ARG A 85 5.07 -11.86 -1.07
CA ARG A 85 6.22 -11.20 -1.69
C ARG A 85 6.46 -11.56 -3.16
N ALA A 86 6.17 -10.64 -4.08
CA ALA A 86 6.75 -10.70 -5.41
C ALA A 86 6.90 -9.30 -6.01
N GLY A 87 8.12 -8.77 -5.99
CA GLY A 87 8.48 -7.70 -6.93
C GLY A 87 8.30 -8.17 -8.39
N PRO A 88 8.29 -7.26 -9.37
CA PRO A 88 8.03 -7.60 -10.78
C PRO A 88 8.97 -8.66 -11.38
N ALA A 89 10.12 -8.92 -10.75
CA ALA A 89 11.02 -10.02 -11.09
C ALA A 89 10.48 -11.41 -10.69
N ALA A 90 9.76 -11.52 -9.56
CA ALA A 90 9.20 -12.78 -9.08
C ALA A 90 7.90 -13.17 -9.81
N ARG A 91 7.11 -12.19 -10.28
CA ARG A 91 5.98 -12.44 -11.19
C ARG A 91 6.42 -13.01 -12.55
N ARG A 92 7.60 -12.64 -13.04
CA ARG A 92 8.14 -13.17 -14.31
C ARG A 92 8.55 -14.64 -14.19
N LEU A 93 9.18 -15.02 -13.07
CA LEU A 93 9.64 -16.40 -12.85
C LEU A 93 8.48 -17.40 -12.61
N ALA A 94 7.35 -16.94 -12.08
CA ALA A 94 6.18 -17.79 -11.83
C ALA A 94 5.33 -18.06 -13.09
N ALA A 95 5.40 -17.19 -14.09
CA ALA A 95 4.66 -17.37 -15.35
C ALA A 95 5.31 -18.38 -16.32
N GLU A 96 6.57 -18.78 -16.08
CA GLU A 96 7.35 -19.58 -17.04
C GLU A 96 7.29 -21.11 -16.81
N SER A 97 6.66 -21.61 -15.73
CA SER A 97 6.71 -23.04 -15.37
C SER A 97 5.35 -23.75 -15.44
N ASP A 98 4.58 -23.52 -16.51
CA ASP A 98 3.29 -24.16 -16.83
C ASP A 98 3.33 -25.70 -16.75
N ILE A 99 3.20 -26.27 -15.54
CA ILE A 99 3.23 -27.72 -15.28
C ILE A 99 2.22 -28.05 -14.18
N ASP A 100 1.10 -28.64 -14.60
CA ASP A 100 0.07 -29.18 -13.72
C ASP A 100 0.49 -30.57 -13.20
N LEU A 101 0.88 -30.64 -11.92
CA LEU A 101 1.34 -31.87 -11.25
C LEU A 101 0.20 -32.71 -10.67
N THR A 102 -1.07 -32.33 -10.84
CA THR A 102 -2.23 -33.09 -10.33
C THR A 102 -2.76 -34.12 -11.31
N THR A 103 -2.37 -34.03 -12.58
CA THR A 103 -2.80 -34.94 -13.64
C THR A 103 -1.77 -36.01 -14.00
N VAL A 104 -0.57 -35.98 -13.42
CA VAL A 104 0.46 -36.99 -13.69
C VAL A 104 0.42 -38.09 -12.65
N THR A 105 -0.34 -39.14 -12.96
CA THR A 105 -0.29 -40.43 -12.29
C THR A 105 1.12 -41.03 -12.46
N GLY A 106 1.92 -41.02 -11.39
CA GLY A 106 3.23 -41.67 -11.35
C GLY A 106 3.10 -43.18 -11.46
N THR A 107 3.47 -43.75 -12.62
CA THR A 107 3.43 -45.22 -12.85
C THR A 107 4.77 -45.90 -12.47
N GLY A 108 5.54 -45.34 -11.53
CA GLY A 108 6.77 -45.95 -11.00
C GLY A 108 6.51 -46.76 -9.71
N ARG A 109 7.35 -47.77 -9.40
CA ARG A 109 7.29 -48.46 -8.09
C ARG A 109 7.55 -47.44 -6.98
N GLY A 110 6.55 -47.20 -6.14
CA GLY A 110 6.58 -46.17 -5.09
C GLY A 110 6.02 -44.81 -5.50
N GLY A 111 5.33 -44.69 -6.63
CA GLY A 111 4.57 -43.48 -7.01
C GLY A 111 5.40 -42.35 -7.63
N VAL A 112 6.63 -42.63 -8.07
CA VAL A 112 7.50 -41.60 -8.67
C VAL A 112 7.19 -41.45 -10.16
N VAL A 113 6.94 -40.22 -10.61
CA VAL A 113 6.74 -39.85 -12.01
C VAL A 113 8.07 -39.97 -12.76
N SER A 114 8.14 -40.84 -13.78
CA SER A 114 9.28 -40.92 -14.71
C SER A 114 8.84 -40.50 -16.11
N LYS A 115 9.67 -39.66 -16.75
CA LYS A 115 9.46 -39.06 -18.06
C LYS A 115 9.57 -40.11 -19.18
N PRO A 116 8.79 -40.02 -20.28
CA PRO A 116 9.01 -40.85 -21.46
C PRO A 116 10.32 -40.52 -22.18
#